data_AF-A0A661KJA9-F1
#
_entry.id   AF-A0A661KJA9-F1
#
_cell.length_a   1.000
_cell.length_b   1.000
_cell.length_c   1.000
_cell.angle_alpha   90.00
_cell.angle_beta   90.00
_cell.angle_gamma   90.00
#
_symmetry.space_group_name_H-M   'P 1'
#
loop_
_entity.id
_entity.type
_entity.pdbx_description
1 polymer ?
#
loop_
_entity_poly.entity_id
_entity_poly.type
_entity_poly.pdbx_seq_one_letter_code
_entity_poly.pdbx_strand_id
1 'polypeptide(L)' 'MRKVKVQEAVGMVLGHDLTRIVPGEFKGAAFKKGHIIQEE' A
#
# COMPACT_ATOMS: atom_id res chain seq x y z
N MET A 1 -5.01 8.67 11.62
CA MET A 1 -5.10 7.52 10.70
C MET A 1 -6.24 6.60 11.13
N ARG A 2 -7.03 6.09 10.19
CA ARG A 2 -8.08 5.09 10.43
C ARG A 2 -7.48 3.69 10.21
N LYS A 3 -7.81 2.73 11.08
CA LYS A 3 -7.48 1.31 10.87
C LYS A 3 -8.62 0.66 10.08
N VAL A 4 -8.27 -0.12 9.07
CA VAL A 4 -9.21 -0.86 8.21
C VAL A 4 -8.66 -2.26 8.05
N LYS A 5 -9.51 -3.28 7.97
CA LYS A 5 -9.06 -4.63 7.62
C LYS A 5 -8.60 -4.65 6.17
N VAL A 6 -7.59 -5.45 5.85
CA VAL A 6 -7.02 -5.52 4.50
C VAL A 6 -8.07 -5.91 3.46
N GLN A 7 -8.95 -6.85 3.81
CA GLN A 7 -10.03 -7.34 2.93
C GLN A 7 -11.07 -6.25 2.61
N GLU A 8 -11.24 -5.28 3.51
CA GLU A 8 -12.18 -4.16 3.35
C GLU A 8 -11.52 -2.94 2.69
N ALA A 9 -10.22 -3.01 2.43
CA ALA A 9 -9.45 -1.88 1.92
C ALA A 9 -9.51 -1.76 0.39
N VAL A 10 -9.97 -2.79 -0.33
CA VAL A 10 -10.17 -2.77 -1.78
C VAL A 10 -11.09 -1.60 -2.16
N GLY A 11 -10.68 -0.81 -3.15
CA GLY A 11 -11.36 0.41 -3.59
C GLY A 11 -11.06 1.66 -2.76
N MET A 12 -10.34 1.54 -1.63
CA MET A 12 -9.90 2.70 -0.85
C MET A 12 -8.60 3.30 -1.41
N VAL A 13 -8.37 4.58 -1.09
CA VAL A 13 -7.15 5.31 -1.48
C VAL A 13 -6.10 5.23 -0.37
N LEU A 14 -4.85 4.93 -0.75
CA LEU A 14 -3.71 4.99 0.16
C LEU A 14 -3.45 6.44 0.60
N GLY A 15 -3.46 6.66 1.92
CA GLY A 15 -3.18 7.97 2.52
C GLY A 15 -1.70 8.37 2.49
N HIS A 16 -0.79 7.40 2.30
CA HIS A 16 0.67 7.57 2.30
C HIS A 16 1.33 6.57 1.35
N ASP A 17 2.60 6.81 1.04
CA ASP A 17 3.42 5.88 0.29
C ASP A 17 3.66 4.60 1.09
N LEU A 18 3.63 3.46 0.39
CA LEU A 18 3.94 2.15 0.95
C LEU A 18 5.28 1.68 0.35
N THR A 19 6.29 1.56 1.21
CA THR A 19 7.62 1.08 0.81
C THR A 19 7.70 -0.42 0.96
N ARG A 20 8.11 -1.12 -0.10
CA ARG A 20 8.48 -2.54 -0.03
C ARG A 20 9.97 -2.62 0.28
N ILE A 21 10.29 -3.43 1.28
CA ILE A 21 11.66 -3.70 1.71
C ILE A 21 11.86 -5.21 1.67
N VAL A 22 12.68 -5.66 0.72
CA VAL A 22 13.14 -7.05 0.61
C VAL A 22 14.65 -7.05 0.86
N PRO A 23 15.12 -7.59 2.00
CA PRO A 23 16.53 -7.60 2.34
C PRO A 23 17.39 -8.22 1.24
N GLY A 24 18.42 -7.50 0.78
CA GLY A 24 19.33 -7.95 -0.27
C GLY A 24 18.79 -7.87 -1.71
N GLU A 25 17.53 -7.48 -1.91
CA GLU A 25 16.89 -7.48 -3.24
C GLU A 25 16.33 -6.10 -3.62
N PHE A 26 15.52 -5.47 -2.76
CA PHE A 26 14.82 -4.24 -3.14
C PHE A 26 14.47 -3.35 -1.95
N LYS A 27 14.59 -2.03 -2.13
CA LYS A 27 14.09 -1.02 -1.20
C LYS A 27 13.57 0.20 -1.97
N GLY A 28 12.25 0.35 -2.01
CA GLY A 28 11.61 1.46 -2.73
C GLY A 28 10.10 1.52 -2.51
N ALA A 29 9.49 2.62 -2.97
CA ALA A 29 8.04 2.78 -2.93
C ALA A 29 7.38 1.75 -3.87
N ALA A 30 6.66 0.78 -3.31
CA ALA A 30 5.83 -0.15 -4.08
C ALA A 30 4.53 0.51 -4.51
N PHE A 31 3.97 1.36 -3.64
CA PHE A 31 2.78 2.15 -3.94
C PHE A 31 2.97 3.57 -3.44
N LYS A 32 2.40 4.53 -4.16
CA LYS A 32 2.43 5.95 -3.80
C LYS A 32 1.08 6.37 -3.21
N LYS A 33 1.10 7.44 -2.41
CA LYS A 33 -0.12 8.12 -1.94
C LYS A 33 -1.03 8.44 -3.13
N GLY A 34 -2.33 8.21 -2.95
CA GLY A 34 -3.32 8.39 -4.01
C GLY A 34 -3.60 7.11 -4.82
N HIS A 35 -2.81 6.06 -4.65
CA HIS A 35 -3.09 4.76 -5.25
C HIS A 35 -4.39 4.15 -4.69
N ILE A 36 -5.21 3.59 -5.58
CA ILE A 36 -6.45 2.88 -5.24
C ILE A 36 -6.11 1.40 -5.05
N ILE A 37 -6.42 0.84 -3.89
CA ILE A 37 -6.17 -0.57 -3.58
C ILE A 37 -7.07 -1.46 -4.46
N GLN A 38 -6.49 -2.49 -5.08
CA GLN A 38 -7.19 -3.45 -5.94
C GLN A 38 -6.95 -4.88 -5.46
N GLU A 39 -7.82 -5.80 -5.87
CA GLU A 39 -7.58 -7.25 -5.75
C GLU A 39 -6.61 -7.65 -6.87
N GLU A 40 -5.31 -7.62 -6.60
CA GLU A 40 -4.29 -8.31 -7.42
C GLU A 40 -4.15 -9.78 -7.01
#